data_AF-A0A1V4HT34-F1
#
_entry.id   AF-A0A1V4HT34-F1
#
_cell.length_a   1.000
_cell.length_b   1.000
_cell.length_c   1.000
_cell.angle_alpha   90.00
_cell.angle_beta   90.00
_cell.angle_gamma   90.00
#
_symmetry.space_group_name_H-M   'P 1'
#
loop_
_entity.id
_entity.type
_entity.pdbx_description
1 polymer ?
#
loop_
_entity_poly.entity_id
_entity_poly.type
_entity_poly.pdbx_seq_one_letter_code
_entity_poly.pdbx_strand_id
1 'polypeptide(L)'
;MTLELTGLMLYAMYVVVGLMGISFLVGLYQSLKAGTFSYTLILNYLQDLLFYVFPLFLLANMKSMDPTGWILLIAYYIGALGVAIKYLASLKK
;
A
#
# COMPACT_ATOMS: atom_id res chain seq x y z
N MET A 1 -2.58 -4.30 -20.78
CA MET A 1 -2.09 -5.06 -19.62
C MET A 1 -3.06 -4.81 -18.49
N THR A 2 -3.77 -5.83 -18.02
CA THR A 2 -4.58 -5.75 -16.81
C THR A 2 -3.67 -6.03 -15.61
N LEU A 3 -3.62 -5.11 -14.65
CA LEU A 3 -2.90 -5.32 -13.39
C LEU A 3 -3.73 -6.25 -12.52
N GLU A 4 -3.55 -7.56 -12.72
CA GLU A 4 -4.35 -8.57 -12.03
C GLU A 4 -3.66 -9.10 -10.77
N LEU A 5 -4.43 -9.14 -9.69
CA LEU A 5 -4.06 -9.74 -8.41
C LEU A 5 -4.99 -10.93 -8.18
N THR A 6 -4.43 -12.10 -7.90
CA THR A 6 -5.21 -13.32 -7.68
C THR A 6 -4.98 -13.89 -6.28
N GLY A 7 -6.00 -14.58 -5.77
CA GLY A 7 -5.94 -15.31 -4.51
C GLY A 7 -5.47 -14.46 -3.32
N LEU A 8 -4.53 -14.99 -2.55
CA LEU A 8 -4.00 -14.36 -1.34
C LEU A 8 -3.30 -13.01 -1.58
N MET A 9 -2.80 -12.76 -2.79
CA MET A 9 -2.15 -11.48 -3.11
C MET A 9 -3.16 -10.34 -3.14
N LEU A 10 -4.37 -10.61 -3.64
CA LEU A 10 -5.47 -9.65 -3.65
C LEU A 10 -5.87 -9.25 -2.22
N TYR A 11 -6.02 -10.24 -1.32
CA TYR A 11 -6.34 -9.97 0.08
C TYR A 11 -5.24 -9.17 0.80
N ALA A 12 -3.97 -9.47 0.54
CA ALA A 12 -2.87 -8.67 1.07
C ALA A 12 -2.92 -7.22 0.55
N MET A 13 -3.27 -7.02 -0.72
CA MET A 13 -3.45 -5.67 -1.27
C MET A 13 -4.63 -4.93 -0.63
N TYR A 14 -5.75 -5.63 -0.36
CA TYR A 14 -6.87 -5.04 0.38
C TYR A 14 -6.46 -4.58 1.77
N VAL A 15 -5.64 -5.34 2.48
CA VAL A 15 -5.10 -4.92 3.78
C VAL A 15 -4.22 -3.68 3.63
N VAL A 16 -3.30 -3.67 2.67
CA VAL A 16 -2.42 -2.53 2.40
C VAL A 16 -3.21 -1.27 2.08
N VAL A 17 -4.05 -1.30 1.06
CA VAL A 17 -4.84 -0.15 0.61
C VAL A 17 -5.87 0.26 1.67
N GLY A 18 -6.44 -0.71 2.39
CA GLY A 18 -7.36 -0.45 3.50
C GLY A 18 -6.70 0.33 4.63
N LEU A 19 -5.53 -0.10 5.10
CA LEU A 19 -4.78 0.60 6.14
C LEU A 19 -4.33 1.99 5.66
N MET A 20 -3.82 2.09 4.43
CA MET A 20 -3.47 3.36 3.80
C MET A 20 -4.65 4.34 3.78
N GLY A 21 -5.82 3.85 3.35
CA GLY A 21 -7.04 4.63 3.27
C GLY A 21 -7.51 5.11 4.64
N ILE A 22 -7.51 4.23 5.65
CA ILE A 22 -7.87 4.59 7.02
C ILE A 22 -6.91 5.66 7.56
N SER A 23 -5.60 5.49 7.40
CA SER A 23 -4.62 6.49 7.84
C SER A 23 -4.79 7.84 7.15
N PHE A 24 -5.09 7.84 5.86
CA PHE A 24 -5.39 9.07 5.12
C PHE A 24 -6.64 9.76 5.66
N LEU A 25 -7.75 9.02 5.87
CA LEU A 25 -9.00 9.58 6.38
C LEU A 25 -8.84 10.14 7.80
N VAL A 26 -8.11 9.42 8.66
CA VAL A 26 -7.80 9.87 10.02
C VAL A 26 -6.96 11.15 9.99
N GLY A 27 -5.89 11.18 9.18
CA GLY A 27 -5.04 12.36 9.03
C GLY A 27 -5.80 13.55 8.45
N LEU A 28 -6.67 13.32 7.46
CA LEU A 28 -7.53 14.33 6.87
C LEU A 28 -8.47 14.93 7.93
N TYR A 29 -9.17 14.08 8.68
CA TYR A 29 -10.06 14.52 9.75
C TYR A 29 -9.34 15.34 10.82
N GLN A 30 -8.16 14.90 11.27
CA GLN A 30 -7.36 15.63 12.24
C GLN A 30 -6.90 16.99 11.70
N SER A 31 -6.44 17.06 10.44
CA SER A 31 -5.98 18.31 9.82
C SER A 31 -7.11 19.33 9.65
N LEU A 32 -8.32 18.85 9.30
CA LEU A 32 -9.51 19.70 9.19
C LEU A 32 -9.93 20.24 10.55
N LYS A 33 -9.95 19.38 11.59
CA LYS A 33 -10.30 19.79 12.96
C LYS A 33 -9.30 20.81 13.54
N ALA A 34 -8.02 20.68 13.20
CA ALA A 34 -6.97 21.59 13.65
C ALA A 34 -6.84 22.86 12.78
N GLY A 35 -7.55 22.96 11.65
CA GLY A 35 -7.42 24.07 10.70
C GLY A 35 -6.08 24.11 9.95
N THR A 36 -5.32 23.01 9.96
CA THR A 36 -3.99 22.90 9.36
C THR A 36 -4.00 22.14 8.02
N PHE A 37 -5.17 22.07 7.38
CA PHE A 37 -5.32 21.39 6.10
C PHE A 37 -4.40 21.99 5.02
N SER A 38 -3.75 21.13 4.25
CA SER A 38 -2.89 21.50 3.14
C SER A 38 -2.94 20.44 2.03
N TYR A 39 -2.73 20.88 0.79
CA TYR A 39 -2.66 19.99 -0.39
C TYR A 39 -1.56 18.93 -0.26
N THR A 40 -0.55 19.17 0.57
CA THR A 40 0.55 18.24 0.84
C THR A 40 0.04 16.91 1.40
N LEU A 41 -1.07 16.91 2.16
CA LEU A 41 -1.67 15.69 2.70
C LEU A 41 -2.11 14.75 1.56
N ILE A 42 -2.76 15.30 0.53
CA ILE A 42 -3.22 14.56 -0.64
C ILE A 42 -2.03 14.10 -1.49
N LEU A 43 -1.07 14.99 -1.75
CA LEU A 43 0.11 14.64 -2.56
C LEU A 43 0.94 13.53 -1.91
N ASN A 44 1.11 13.56 -0.60
CA ASN A 44 1.82 12.50 0.14
C ASN A 44 1.10 11.16 0.02
N TYR A 45 -0.24 11.14 0.08
CA TYR A 45 -1.01 9.92 -0.11
C TYR A 45 -0.89 9.35 -1.54
N LEU A 46 -0.96 10.21 -2.56
CA LEU A 46 -0.77 9.79 -3.95
C LEU A 46 0.66 9.30 -4.21
N GLN A 47 1.64 9.97 -3.63
CA GLN A 47 3.04 9.54 -3.66
C GLN A 47 3.18 8.16 -3.02
N ASP A 48 2.61 7.95 -1.85
CA ASP A 48 2.66 6.66 -1.16
C ASP A 48 1.98 5.54 -1.97
N LEU A 49 0.86 5.80 -2.65
CA LEU A 49 0.27 4.84 -3.59
C LEU A 49 1.24 4.47 -4.72
N LEU A 50 1.94 5.45 -5.28
CA LEU A 50 2.92 5.22 -6.34
C LEU A 50 4.17 4.47 -5.84
N PHE A 51 4.65 4.74 -4.63
CA PHE A 51 5.90 4.17 -4.13
C PHE A 51 5.71 2.88 -3.34
N TYR A 52 4.50 2.55 -2.88
CA TYR A 52 4.25 1.31 -2.15
C TYR A 52 3.32 0.36 -2.88
N VAL A 53 2.22 0.85 -3.43
CA VAL A 53 1.22 -0.03 -4.08
C VAL A 53 1.68 -0.43 -5.47
N PHE A 54 2.18 0.51 -6.27
CA PHE A 54 2.63 0.19 -7.63
C PHE A 54 3.79 -0.82 -7.69
N PRO A 55 4.84 -0.75 -6.84
CA PRO A 55 5.86 -1.79 -6.80
C PRO A 55 5.33 -3.18 -6.46
N LEU A 56 4.34 -3.27 -5.57
CA LEU A 56 3.68 -4.55 -5.26
C LEU A 56 2.93 -5.10 -6.47
N PHE A 57 2.27 -4.24 -7.25
CA PHE A 57 1.68 -4.62 -8.54
C PHE A 57 2.74 -5.11 -9.54
N LEU A 58 3.90 -4.45 -9.62
CA LEU A 58 5.00 -4.90 -10.49
C LEU A 58 5.49 -6.29 -10.08
N LEU A 59 5.74 -6.52 -8.79
CA LEU A 59 6.13 -7.84 -8.28
C LEU A 59 5.10 -8.92 -8.64
N ALA A 60 3.81 -8.60 -8.52
CA ALA A 60 2.74 -9.53 -8.88
C ALA A 60 2.68 -9.86 -10.38
N ASN A 61 2.94 -8.88 -11.24
CA ASN A 61 2.91 -9.05 -12.69
C ASN A 61 4.21 -9.63 -13.27
N MET A 62 5.32 -9.55 -12.52
CA MET A 62 6.60 -10.15 -12.90
C MET A 62 6.73 -11.62 -12.48
N LYS A 63 5.73 -12.22 -11.80
CA LYS A 63 5.79 -13.61 -11.33
C LYS A 63 6.14 -14.63 -12.42
N SER A 64 5.74 -14.39 -13.67
CA SER A 64 6.09 -15.28 -14.80
C SER A 64 7.58 -15.29 -15.13
N MET A 65 8.34 -14.29 -14.67
CA MET A 65 9.78 -14.18 -14.84
C MET A 65 10.57 -14.90 -13.73
N ASP A 66 9.89 -15.46 -12.72
CA ASP A 66 10.51 -16.19 -11.61
C ASP A 66 10.47 -17.70 -11.88
N PRO A 67 11.59 -18.33 -12.30
CA PRO A 67 11.62 -19.77 -12.59
C PRO A 67 11.45 -20.63 -11.33
N THR A 68 11.66 -20.05 -10.14
CA THR A 68 11.48 -20.75 -8.86
C THR A 68 10.01 -20.78 -8.43
N GLY A 69 9.21 -19.82 -8.92
CA GLY A 69 7.80 -19.67 -8.60
C GLY A 69 7.49 -19.10 -7.21
N TRP A 70 8.50 -18.84 -6.36
CA TRP A 70 8.30 -18.40 -4.98
C TRP A 70 9.09 -17.15 -4.57
N ILE A 71 10.19 -16.79 -5.23
CA ILE A 71 11.01 -15.62 -4.85
C ILE A 71 10.19 -14.33 -4.96
N LEU A 72 9.55 -14.09 -6.10
CA LEU A 72 8.75 -12.87 -6.29
C LEU A 72 7.49 -12.85 -5.43
N LEU A 73 6.95 -14.03 -5.13
CA LEU A 73 5.82 -14.19 -4.22
C LEU A 73 6.21 -13.81 -2.79
N ILE A 74 7.36 -14.27 -2.30
CA ILE A 74 7.89 -13.89 -0.97
C ILE A 74 8.17 -12.39 -0.94
N ALA A 75 8.84 -11.85 -1.95
CA ALA A 75 9.12 -10.41 -2.05
C ALA A 75 7.83 -9.58 -1.98
N TYR A 76 6.77 -10.02 -2.67
CA TYR A 76 5.46 -9.38 -2.62
C TYR A 76 4.88 -9.37 -1.19
N TYR A 77 4.85 -10.51 -0.50
CA TYR A 77 4.25 -10.58 0.84
C TYR A 77 5.08 -9.85 1.89
N ILE A 78 6.41 -9.88 1.81
CA ILE A 78 7.28 -9.09 2.69
C ILE A 78 7.03 -7.60 2.46
N GLY A 79 6.98 -7.17 1.19
CA GLY A 79 6.66 -5.78 0.85
C GLY A 79 5.28 -5.36 1.37
N ALA A 80 4.25 -6.17 1.12
CA ALA A 80 2.89 -5.89 1.58
C ALA A 80 2.81 -5.81 3.11
N LEU A 81 3.46 -6.73 3.82
CA LEU A 81 3.52 -6.71 5.28
C LEU A 81 4.26 -5.48 5.81
N GLY A 82 5.38 -5.10 5.17
CA GLY A 82 6.13 -3.88 5.53
C GLY A 82 5.28 -2.62 5.41
N VAL A 83 4.52 -2.49 4.32
CA VAL A 83 3.59 -1.36 4.12
C VAL A 83 2.46 -1.39 5.15
N ALA A 84 1.85 -2.56 5.39
CA ALA A 84 0.80 -2.70 6.39
C ALA A 84 1.27 -2.27 7.79
N ILE A 85 2.46 -2.74 8.21
CA ILE A 85 3.06 -2.35 9.50
C ILE A 85 3.34 -0.85 9.55
N LYS A 86 3.84 -0.24 8.47
CA LYS A 86 4.06 1.22 8.39
C LYS A 86 2.77 1.99 8.73
N TYR A 87 1.66 1.65 8.07
CA TYR A 87 0.40 2.37 8.27
C TYR A 87 -0.26 2.05 9.60
N LEU A 88 -0.17 0.81 10.07
CA LEU A 88 -0.62 0.43 11.40
C LEU A 88 0.11 1.24 12.48
N ALA A 89 1.44 1.39 12.36
CA ALA A 89 2.24 2.21 13.27
C ALA A 89 1.89 3.70 13.18
N SER A 90 1.54 4.20 11.99
CA SER A 90 1.09 5.58 11.80
C SER A 90 -0.25 5.87 12.46
N LEU A 91 -1.13 4.88 12.60
CA LEU A 91 -2.45 5.03 13.26
C LEU A 91 -2.36 5.07 14.79
N LYS A 92 -1.26 4.55 15.35
CA LYS A 92 -1.04 4.53 16.81
C LYS A 92 -0.53 5.87 17.34
N LYS A 93 0.01 6.73 16.46
CA LYS A 93 0.42 8.10 16.79
C LYS A 93 -0.79 9.03 16.75
#